data_AF-A0A497MZT2-F1
#
_entry.id   AF-A0A497MZT2-F1
#
_cell.length_a   1.000
_cell.length_b   1.000
_cell.length_c   1.000
_cell.angle_alpha   90.00
_cell.angle_beta   90.00
_cell.angle_gamma   90.00
#
_symmetry.space_group_name_H-M   'P 1'
#
loop_
_entity.id
_entity.type
_entity.pdbx_description
1 polymer ?
#
loop_
_entity_poly.entity_id
_entity_poly.type
_entity_poly.pdbx_seq_one_letter_code
_entity_poly.pdbx_strand_id
1 'polypeptide(L)'
;MVYHLRYWKQVRDHFLLDPLESAILAIEKNEERKKFCPKYDRIDAAQTAEDCSKMISQEGFEACLAMSYEDVCGVALRLEEIPDEYFKAWDRLGEAVNRIYEEHKLYSL
;
A
#
# COMPACT_ATOMS: atom_id res chain seq x y z
N MET A 1 -15.77 -9.99 -1.27
CA MET A 1 -15.98 -8.55 -1.07
C MET A 1 -14.60 -7.98 -0.92
N VAL A 2 -14.14 -7.15 -1.85
CA VAL A 2 -12.78 -6.61 -1.84
C VAL A 2 -12.72 -5.50 -0.80
N TYR A 3 -11.76 -5.53 0.12
CA TYR A 3 -11.54 -4.44 1.06
C TYR A 3 -11.14 -3.16 0.32
N HIS A 4 -11.81 -2.03 0.61
CA HIS A 4 -11.49 -0.72 0.06
C HIS A 4 -10.67 0.11 1.07
N LEU A 5 -9.61 0.77 0.59
CA LEU A 5 -8.70 1.59 1.38
C LEU A 5 -9.39 2.89 1.83
N ARG A 6 -9.41 3.14 3.14
CA ARG A 6 -9.98 4.37 3.71
C ARG A 6 -9.06 5.56 3.53
N TYR A 7 -7.76 5.33 3.65
CA TYR A 7 -6.70 6.34 3.59
C TYR A 7 -5.94 6.32 2.25
N TRP A 8 -6.59 5.93 1.15
CA TRP A 8 -5.91 5.71 -0.13
C TRP A 8 -5.13 6.94 -0.63
N LYS A 9 -5.64 8.16 -0.42
CA LYS A 9 -4.96 9.39 -0.82
C LYS A 9 -3.66 9.59 -0.04
N GLN A 10 -3.70 9.39 1.27
CA GLN A 10 -2.53 9.51 2.14
C GLN A 10 -1.47 8.46 1.77
N VAL A 11 -1.89 7.23 1.49
CA VAL A 11 -0.95 6.19 1.01
C VAL A 11 -0.34 6.59 -0.32
N ARG A 12 -1.16 6.97 -1.31
CA ARG A 12 -0.70 7.39 -2.64
C ARG A 12 0.26 8.58 -2.57
N ASP A 13 -0.08 9.60 -1.79
CA ASP A 13 0.73 10.81 -1.68
C ASP A 13 2.04 10.50 -0.95
N HIS A 14 2.03 9.59 0.04
CA HIS A 14 3.26 9.13 0.66
C HIS A 14 4.13 8.28 -0.27
N PHE A 15 3.52 7.43 -1.11
CA PHE A 15 4.24 6.70 -2.15
C PHE A 15 4.96 7.65 -3.10
N LEU A 16 4.34 8.77 -3.48
CA LEU A 16 4.97 9.76 -4.34
C LEU A 16 6.20 10.41 -3.70
N LEU A 17 6.20 10.56 -2.37
CA LEU A 17 7.28 11.19 -1.61
C LEU A 17 8.41 10.21 -1.28
N ASP A 18 8.07 9.00 -0.84
CA ASP A 18 9.02 7.98 -0.42
C ASP A 18 8.45 6.56 -0.68
N PRO A 19 8.60 6.05 -1.92
CA PRO A 19 8.04 4.76 -2.32
C PRO A 19 8.63 3.59 -1.50
N LEU A 20 9.93 3.62 -1.25
CA LEU A 20 10.64 2.55 -0.56
C LEU A 20 10.27 2.50 0.92
N GLU A 21 10.30 3.63 1.63
CA GLU A 21 9.93 3.64 3.05
C GLU A 21 8.45 3.27 3.23
N SER A 22 7.57 3.72 2.33
CA SER A 22 6.15 3.35 2.35
C SER A 22 5.95 1.83 2.30
N ALA A 23 6.61 1.15 1.36
CA ALA A 23 6.55 -0.31 1.23
C ALA A 23 7.13 -1.02 2.46
N ILE A 24 8.26 -0.54 3.00
CA ILE A 24 8.88 -1.08 4.20
C ILE A 24 7.95 -0.96 5.41
N LEU A 25 7.34 0.21 5.62
CA LEU A 25 6.47 0.48 6.76
C LEU A 25 5.17 -0.33 6.69
N ALA A 26 4.54 -0.40 5.52
CA ALA A 26 3.27 -1.10 5.36
C ALA A 26 3.42 -2.63 5.35
N ILE A 27 4.42 -3.16 4.64
CA ILE A 27 4.52 -4.59 4.35
C ILE A 27 5.65 -5.24 5.12
N GLU A 28 6.88 -4.72 5.04
CA GLU A 28 8.04 -5.41 5.63
C GLU A 28 8.00 -5.46 7.16
N LYS A 29 7.74 -4.31 7.78
CA LYS A 29 7.68 -4.16 9.24
C LYS A 29 6.35 -4.65 9.84
N ASN A 30 5.44 -5.15 9.00
CA ASN A 30 4.15 -5.68 9.45
C ASN A 30 4.33 -7.06 10.09
N GLU A 31 3.96 -7.20 11.36
CA GLU A 31 4.07 -8.48 12.08
C GLU A 31 3.24 -9.60 11.43
N GLU A 32 2.14 -9.24 10.77
CA GLU A 32 1.27 -10.18 10.08
C GLU A 32 1.69 -10.48 8.64
N ARG A 33 2.78 -9.88 8.15
CA ARG A 33 3.26 -10.03 6.76
C ARG A 33 3.27 -11.47 6.30
N LYS A 34 3.80 -12.40 7.11
CA LYS A 34 3.89 -13.83 6.72
C LYS A 34 2.54 -14.49 6.40
N LYS A 35 1.41 -13.94 6.87
CA LYS A 35 0.06 -14.44 6.58
C LYS A 35 -0.40 -14.10 5.17
N PHE A 36 0.01 -12.94 4.64
CA PHE A 36 -0.49 -12.40 3.37
C PHE A 36 0.60 -12.07 2.34
N CYS A 37 1.87 -12.11 2.72
CA CYS A 37 3.00 -11.79 1.85
C CYS A 37 4.22 -12.61 2.32
N PRO A 38 4.19 -13.94 2.05
CA PRO A 38 5.19 -14.87 2.58
C PRO A 38 6.58 -14.63 1.98
N LYS A 39 6.64 -14.24 0.70
CA LYS A 39 7.83 -13.64 0.09
C LYS A 39 7.62 -12.13 0.03
N TYR A 40 8.71 -11.40 0.03
CA TYR A 40 8.69 -9.95 -0.07
C TYR A 40 9.92 -9.51 -0.85
N ASP A 41 9.69 -8.87 -2.00
CA ASP A 41 10.73 -8.22 -2.78
C ASP A 41 10.69 -6.70 -2.56
N ARG A 42 11.79 -6.16 -2.02
CA ARG A 42 11.89 -4.73 -1.71
C ARG A 42 11.93 -3.85 -2.96
N ILE A 43 12.52 -4.34 -4.04
CA ILE A 43 12.68 -3.59 -5.28
C ILE A 43 11.31 -3.48 -5.96
N ASP A 44 10.61 -4.62 -6.09
CA ASP A 44 9.28 -4.65 -6.71
C ASP A 44 8.26 -3.88 -5.85
N ALA A 45 8.38 -3.91 -4.53
CA ALA A 45 7.51 -3.12 -3.66
C ALA A 45 7.71 -1.60 -3.80
N ALA A 46 8.96 -1.15 -3.96
CA ALA A 46 9.24 0.26 -4.20
C ALA A 46 8.76 0.70 -5.60
N GLN A 47 8.99 -0.13 -6.63
CA GLN A 47 8.51 0.12 -8.00
C GLN A 47 6.98 0.18 -8.06
N THR A 48 6.32 -0.77 -7.38
CA THR A 48 4.86 -0.80 -7.22
C THR A 48 4.35 0.49 -6.58
N ALA A 49 5.00 0.95 -5.50
CA ALA A 49 4.62 2.18 -4.84
C ALA A 49 4.75 3.39 -5.80
N GLU A 50 5.86 3.47 -6.54
CA GLU A 50 6.06 4.52 -7.55
C GLU A 50 4.96 4.49 -8.63
N ASP A 51 4.65 3.32 -9.18
CA ASP A 51 3.66 3.19 -10.26
C ASP A 51 2.24 3.43 -9.79
N CYS A 52 1.86 2.92 -8.62
CA CYS A 52 0.55 3.16 -8.06
C CYS A 52 0.37 4.60 -7.59
N SER A 53 1.44 5.33 -7.22
CA SER A 53 1.36 6.75 -6.87
C SER A 53 0.77 7.63 -7.98
N LYS A 54 0.86 7.19 -9.24
CA LYS A 54 0.39 7.90 -10.43
C LYS A 54 -1.13 7.82 -10.60
N MET A 55 -1.83 7.01 -9.80
CA MET A 55 -3.28 6.80 -9.93
C MET A 55 -4.10 7.97 -9.38
N ILE A 56 -5.06 8.43 -10.17
CA ILE A 56 -5.88 9.62 -9.83
C ILE A 56 -7.22 9.27 -9.15
N SER A 57 -7.63 8.00 -9.16
CA SER A 57 -8.85 7.51 -8.52
C SER A 57 -8.53 6.40 -7.51
N GLN A 58 -9.48 6.19 -6.58
CA GLN A 58 -9.37 5.13 -5.58
C GLN A 58 -9.37 3.75 -6.24
N GLU A 59 -10.28 3.51 -7.18
CA GLU A 59 -10.42 2.23 -7.87
C GLU A 59 -9.16 1.90 -8.70
N GLY A 60 -8.57 2.91 -9.35
CA GLY A 60 -7.33 2.75 -10.10
C GLY A 60 -6.13 2.44 -9.18
N PHE A 61 -6.07 3.10 -8.02
CA PHE A 61 -5.05 2.86 -7.02
C PHE A 61 -5.13 1.45 -6.43
N GLU A 62 -6.33 1.04 -6.02
CA GLU A 62 -6.59 -0.29 -5.45
C GLU A 62 -6.35 -1.40 -6.49
N ALA A 63 -6.74 -1.18 -7.76
CA ALA A 63 -6.45 -2.12 -8.83
C ALA A 63 -4.93 -2.26 -9.09
N CYS A 64 -4.17 -1.16 -9.05
CA CYS A 64 -2.72 -1.18 -9.20
C CYS A 64 -2.05 -2.00 -8.07
N LEU A 65 -2.47 -1.77 -6.82
CA LEU A 65 -1.98 -2.55 -5.66
C LEU A 65 -2.37 -4.03 -5.76
N ALA A 66 -3.57 -4.33 -6.24
CA ALA A 66 -4.01 -5.71 -6.44
C ALA A 66 -3.15 -6.44 -7.49
N MET A 67 -2.91 -5.80 -8.63
CA MET A 67 -2.16 -6.39 -9.74
C MET A 67 -0.69 -6.63 -9.42
N SER A 68 -0.09 -5.75 -8.61
CA SER A 68 1.30 -5.86 -8.17
C SER A 68 1.53 -6.84 -7.03
N TYR A 69 0.46 -7.42 -6.47
CA TYR A 69 0.59 -8.37 -5.36
C TYR A 69 1.48 -9.57 -5.72
N GLU A 70 1.37 -10.10 -6.94
CA GLU A 70 2.20 -11.22 -7.38
C GLU A 70 3.68 -10.83 -7.40
N ASP A 71 4.00 -9.64 -7.91
CA ASP A 71 5.37 -9.12 -7.98
C ASP A 71 5.94 -8.91 -6.57
N VAL A 72 5.19 -8.21 -5.71
CA VAL A 72 5.63 -7.88 -4.35
C VAL A 72 5.73 -9.11 -3.44
N CYS A 73 4.74 -9.99 -3.51
CA CYS A 73 4.57 -11.09 -2.56
C CYS A 73 4.97 -12.46 -3.12
N GLY A 74 5.32 -12.56 -4.40
CA GLY A 74 5.78 -13.76 -5.08
C GLY A 74 4.76 -14.90 -5.09
N VAL A 75 3.46 -14.57 -5.04
CA VAL A 75 2.34 -15.50 -5.04
C VAL A 75 1.32 -15.05 -6.09
N ALA A 76 1.20 -15.83 -7.17
CA ALA A 76 0.15 -15.64 -8.16
C ALA A 76 -1.21 -15.96 -7.54
N LEU A 77 -2.10 -14.96 -7.45
CA LEU A 77 -3.46 -15.08 -6.96
C LEU A 77 -4.42 -14.42 -7.94
N ARG A 78 -5.66 -14.93 -8.00
CA ARG A 78 -6.74 -14.17 -8.65
C ARG A 78 -7.11 -12.97 -7.78
N LEU A 79 -7.69 -11.95 -8.40
CA LEU A 79 -8.00 -10.68 -7.72
C LEU A 79 -8.91 -10.88 -6.50
N GLU A 80 -9.81 -11.87 -6.55
CA GLU A 80 -10.72 -12.21 -5.44
C GLU A 80 -10.06 -13.00 -4.31
N GLU A 81 -8.83 -13.49 -4.53
CA GLU A 81 -8.06 -14.30 -3.58
C GLU A 81 -7.02 -13.47 -2.83
N ILE A 82 -6.82 -12.21 -3.22
CA ILE A 82 -5.91 -11.29 -2.53
C ILE A 82 -6.41 -11.08 -1.09
N PRO A 83 -5.58 -11.34 -0.06
CA PRO A 83 -6.01 -11.23 1.31
C PRO A 83 -6.38 -9.79 1.67
N ASP A 84 -7.50 -9.58 2.38
CA ASP A 84 -7.88 -8.26 2.92
C ASP A 84 -6.76 -7.66 3.79
N GLU A 85 -5.97 -8.51 4.46
CA GLU A 85 -4.82 -8.13 5.28
C GLU A 85 -3.76 -7.35 4.50
N TYR A 86 -3.63 -7.59 3.19
CA TYR A 86 -2.75 -6.83 2.31
C TYR A 86 -3.22 -5.37 2.20
N PHE A 87 -4.50 -5.13 1.93
CA PHE A 87 -5.05 -3.78 1.89
C PHE A 87 -5.08 -3.11 3.27
N LYS A 88 -5.42 -3.85 4.33
CA LYS A 88 -5.36 -3.34 5.71
C LYS A 88 -3.94 -2.94 6.12
N ALA A 89 -2.90 -3.51 5.52
CA ALA A 89 -1.51 -3.12 5.77
C ALA A 89 -1.24 -1.71 5.23
N TRP A 90 -1.67 -1.42 4.01
CA TRP A 90 -1.60 -0.08 3.42
C TRP A 90 -2.48 0.93 4.16
N ASP A 91 -3.68 0.54 4.58
CA ASP A 91 -4.59 1.44 5.29
C ASP A 91 -4.01 1.88 6.65
N ARG A 92 -3.29 0.98 7.35
CA ARG A 92 -2.54 1.31 8.58
C ARG A 92 -1.42 2.33 8.33
N LEU A 93 -0.72 2.21 7.21
CA LEU A 93 0.26 3.23 6.80
C LEU A 93 -0.44 4.56 6.57
N GLY A 94 -1.53 4.57 5.80
CA GLY A 94 -2.30 5.78 5.51
C GLY A 94 -2.82 6.47 6.78
N GLU A 95 -3.28 5.70 7.77
CA GLU A 95 -3.68 6.22 9.09
C GLU A 95 -2.49 6.85 9.84
N ALA A 96 -1.32 6.22 9.81
CA ALA A 96 -0.11 6.77 10.44
C ALA A 96 0.36 8.05 9.76
N VAL A 97 0.39 8.09 8.42
CA VAL A 97 0.70 9.28 7.64
C VAL A 97 -0.32 10.39 7.91
N ASN A 98 -1.61 10.05 7.94
CA ASN A 98 -2.66 11.02 8.25
C ASN A 98 -2.40 11.66 9.62
N ARG A 99 -2.15 10.88 10.67
CA ARG A 99 -1.82 11.40 12.01
C ARG A 99 -0.65 12.38 12.00
N ILE A 100 0.42 12.07 11.28
CA ILE A 100 1.57 12.99 11.11
C ILE A 100 1.10 14.30 10.45
N TYR A 101 0.27 14.23 9.41
CA TYR A 101 -0.26 15.42 8.76
C TYR A 101 -1.14 16.26 9.71
N GLU A 102 -1.96 15.63 10.54
CA GLU A 102 -2.80 16.34 11.52
C GLU A 102 -1.96 17.00 12.62
N GLU A 103 -1.02 16.25 13.21
CA GLU A 103 -0.16 16.71 14.30
C GLU A 103 0.75 17.87 13.88
N HIS A 104 1.27 17.82 12.65
CA HIS A 104 2.16 18.85 12.12
C HIS A 104 1.43 19.94 11.30
N LYS A 105 0.09 19.89 11.21
CA LYS A 105 -0.74 20.79 10.38
C LYS A 105 -0.26 20.87 8.93
N LEU A 106 0.20 19.74 8.39
CA LEU A 106 0.74 19.63 7.03
C LEU A 106 -0.34 19.38 5.97
N TYR A 107 -1.61 19.58 6.29
CA TYR A 107 -2.67 19.53 5.28
C TYR A 107 -2.34 20.51 4.15
N SER A 108 -2.08 19.99 2.96
CA SER A 108 -2.04 20.82 1.76
C SER A 108 -3.47 21.26 1.45
N LEU A 109 -3.62 22.57 1.19
CA LEU A 109 -4.76 23.20 0.51
C LEU A 109 -5.16 22.44 -0.77
#